data_AF-A0A7C4RAQ2-F1
#
_entry.id   AF-A0A7C4RAQ2-F1
#
_cell.length_a   1.000
_cell.length_b   1.000
_cell.length_c   1.000
_cell.angle_alpha   90.00
_cell.angle_beta   90.00
_cell.angle_gamma   90.00
#
_symmetry.space_group_name_H-M   'P 1'
#
loop_
_entity.id
_entity.type
_entity.pdbx_description
1 polymer ?
#
loop_
_entity_poly.entity_id
_entity_poly.type
_entity_poly.pdbx_seq_one_letter_code
_entity_poly.pdbx_strand_id
1 'polypeptide(L)'
;MAKKTKIKKVSKVKKVGILDNCCDKESQSMGLMMGLVLSGIHLGWLILVLTNGAKPLMDWVLGLHMIEISYTINPFSFGNAFMLLVLTFVIGYAGGWLLSELIKISRGEK
;
A
#
# COMPACT_ATOMS: atom_id res chain seq x y z
N MET A 1 -58.19 20.72 0.25
CA MET A 1 -57.91 19.29 0.00
C MET A 1 -56.43 19.11 -0.29
N ALA A 2 -55.63 18.66 0.68
CA ALA A 2 -54.17 18.51 0.53
C ALA A 2 -53.83 17.07 0.09
N LYS A 3 -53.29 16.91 -1.13
CA LYS A 3 -52.77 15.62 -1.64
C LYS A 3 -51.40 15.36 -0.98
N LYS A 4 -51.35 14.40 -0.07
CA LYS A 4 -50.09 13.92 0.53
C LYS A 4 -49.24 13.17 -0.51
N THR A 5 -48.04 13.68 -0.71
CA THR A 5 -46.93 13.13 -1.49
C THR A 5 -46.53 11.75 -0.96
N LYS A 6 -46.55 10.72 -1.82
CA LYS A 6 -45.94 9.40 -1.55
C LYS A 6 -44.69 9.25 -2.41
N ILE A 7 -43.54 9.68 -1.88
CA ILE A 7 -42.25 9.28 -2.43
C ILE A 7 -42.04 7.81 -2.05
N LYS A 8 -42.16 6.92 -3.04
CA LYS A 8 -41.92 5.48 -2.87
C LYS A 8 -40.44 5.27 -2.53
N LYS A 9 -40.24 4.71 -1.34
CA LYS A 9 -39.00 4.17 -0.79
C LYS A 9 -38.29 3.30 -1.83
N VAL A 10 -37.10 3.71 -2.28
CA VAL A 10 -36.23 2.95 -3.18
C VAL A 10 -35.93 1.61 -2.51
N SER A 11 -36.47 0.54 -3.10
CA SER A 11 -36.38 -0.82 -2.59
C SER A 11 -34.99 -1.39 -2.87
N LYS A 12 -34.19 -1.53 -1.81
CA LYS A 12 -33.36 -2.70 -1.49
C LYS A 12 -32.81 -3.45 -2.72
N VAL A 13 -31.68 -2.99 -3.23
CA VAL A 13 -30.87 -3.75 -4.19
C VAL A 13 -30.50 -5.06 -3.51
N LYS A 14 -30.99 -6.17 -4.08
CA LYS A 14 -30.65 -7.53 -3.68
C LYS A 14 -29.15 -7.67 -3.89
N LYS A 15 -28.39 -7.87 -2.82
CA LYS A 15 -26.95 -8.12 -2.84
C LYS A 15 -26.71 -9.42 -3.61
N VAL A 16 -26.40 -9.30 -4.90
CA VAL A 16 -26.09 -10.43 -5.78
C VAL A 16 -24.61 -10.73 -5.56
N GLY A 17 -24.28 -11.92 -5.04
CA GLY A 17 -22.92 -12.38 -4.73
C GLY A 17 -21.93 -12.44 -5.90
N ILE A 18 -22.27 -11.87 -7.05
CA ILE A 18 -21.37 -11.64 -8.20
C ILE A 18 -20.71 -10.26 -8.11
N LEU A 19 -21.37 -9.25 -7.52
CA LEU A 19 -20.80 -7.91 -7.36
C LEU A 19 -19.78 -7.85 -6.21
N ASP A 20 -19.98 -8.66 -5.16
CA ASP A 20 -19.07 -8.74 -4.00
C ASP A 20 -17.67 -9.30 -4.39
N ASN A 21 -17.61 -10.22 -5.37
CA ASN A 21 -16.39 -10.88 -5.87
C ASN A 21 -15.62 -10.08 -6.95
N CYS A 22 -16.17 -8.95 -7.41
CA CYS A 22 -15.45 -8.05 -8.30
C CYS A 22 -14.78 -6.94 -7.50
N CYS A 23 -15.43 -6.49 -6.42
CA CYS A 23 -14.95 -5.40 -5.60
C CYS A 23 -13.80 -5.83 -4.68
N ASP A 24 -13.80 -7.06 -4.17
CA ASP A 24 -12.69 -7.64 -3.42
C ASP A 24 -11.43 -7.81 -4.29
N LYS A 25 -11.55 -8.33 -5.52
CA LYS A 25 -10.44 -8.54 -6.45
C LYS A 25 -9.71 -7.24 -6.77
N GLU A 26 -10.43 -6.13 -6.88
CA GLU A 26 -9.82 -4.82 -7.10
C GLU A 26 -8.95 -4.40 -5.90
N SER A 27 -9.48 -4.51 -4.68
CA SER A 27 -8.72 -4.17 -3.46
C SER A 27 -7.54 -5.11 -3.21
N GLN A 28 -7.71 -6.39 -3.53
CA GLN A 28 -6.63 -7.38 -3.49
C GLN A 28 -5.53 -7.05 -4.50
N SER A 29 -5.90 -6.63 -5.71
CA SER A 29 -4.96 -6.23 -6.75
C SER A 29 -4.17 -4.98 -6.35
N MET A 30 -4.85 -3.98 -5.77
CA MET A 30 -4.20 -2.77 -5.26
C MET A 30 -3.25 -3.07 -4.09
N GLY A 31 -3.66 -3.95 -3.18
CA GLY A 31 -2.79 -4.46 -2.12
C GLY A 31 -1.54 -5.14 -2.71
N LEU A 32 -1.71 -6.11 -3.60
CA LEU A 32 -0.58 -6.82 -4.22
C LEU A 32 0.36 -5.88 -4.95
N MET A 33 -0.17 -4.95 -5.75
CA MET A 33 0.64 -3.97 -6.47
C MET A 33 1.49 -3.13 -5.50
N MET A 34 0.87 -2.59 -4.45
CA MET A 34 1.58 -1.73 -3.52
C MET A 34 2.58 -2.50 -2.64
N GLY A 35 2.23 -3.72 -2.22
CA GLY A 35 3.14 -4.64 -1.54
C GLY A 35 4.38 -4.98 -2.38
N LEU A 36 4.19 -5.31 -3.67
CA LEU A 36 5.29 -5.62 -4.57
C LEU A 36 6.17 -4.40 -4.83
N VAL A 37 5.60 -3.23 -5.14
CA VAL A 37 6.37 -2.00 -5.37
C VAL A 37 7.20 -1.65 -4.13
N LEU A 38 6.60 -1.66 -2.93
CA LEU A 38 7.31 -1.32 -1.70
C LEU A 38 8.44 -2.32 -1.44
N SER A 39 8.16 -3.62 -1.50
CA SER A 39 9.18 -4.66 -1.32
C SER A 39 10.28 -4.60 -2.39
N GLY A 40 9.96 -4.24 -3.63
CA GLY A 40 10.90 -4.13 -4.74
C GLY A 40 11.89 -2.98 -4.57
N ILE A 41 11.43 -1.82 -4.11
CA ILE A 41 12.33 -0.70 -3.75
C ILE A 41 13.28 -1.13 -2.63
N HIS A 42 12.78 -1.84 -1.62
CA HIS A 42 13.61 -2.35 -0.53
C HIS A 42 14.54 -3.49 -0.97
N LEU A 43 14.17 -4.27 -1.97
CA LEU A 43 15.07 -5.22 -2.60
C LEU A 43 16.23 -4.49 -3.30
N GLY A 44 15.96 -3.37 -3.97
CA GLY A 44 17.00 -2.47 -4.50
C GLY A 44 17.94 -1.96 -3.41
N TRP A 45 17.39 -1.55 -2.26
CA TRP A 45 18.18 -1.19 -1.07
C TRP A 45 19.08 -2.34 -0.60
N LEU A 46 18.56 -3.57 -0.53
CA LEU A 46 19.35 -4.74 -0.13
C LEU A 46 20.51 -5.04 -1.08
N ILE A 47 20.31 -4.86 -2.39
CA ILE A 47 21.37 -5.00 -3.39
C ILE A 47 22.47 -3.96 -3.14
N LEU A 48 22.11 -2.72 -2.80
CA LEU A 48 23.08 -1.67 -2.49
C LEU A 48 23.86 -1.95 -1.21
N VAL A 49 23.22 -2.51 -0.18
CA VAL A 49 23.91 -2.92 1.04
C VAL A 49 24.89 -4.07 0.72
N LEU A 50 24.49 -5.02 -0.12
CA LEU A 50 25.34 -6.13 -0.53
C LEU A 50 26.58 -5.70 -1.35
N THR A 51 26.44 -4.67 -2.19
CA THR A 51 27.54 -4.12 -3.00
C THR A 51 28.33 -3.01 -2.30
N ASN A 52 28.03 -2.71 -1.03
CA ASN A 52 28.57 -1.56 -0.29
C ASN A 52 28.28 -0.17 -0.92
N GLY A 53 27.33 -0.10 -1.84
CA GLY A 53 26.87 1.15 -2.46
C GLY A 53 25.83 1.93 -1.64
N ALA A 54 25.33 1.36 -0.54
CA ALA A 54 24.28 1.99 0.25
C ALA A 54 24.70 3.32 0.89
N LYS A 55 25.95 3.43 1.36
CA LYS A 55 26.45 4.65 2.02
C LYS A 55 26.53 5.86 1.08
N PRO A 56 27.19 5.79 -0.09
CA PRO A 56 27.26 6.95 -0.99
C PRO A 56 25.88 7.39 -1.48
N LEU A 57 24.95 6.45 -1.70
CA LEU A 57 23.57 6.81 -2.05
C LEU A 57 22.89 7.59 -0.92
N MET A 58 22.99 7.11 0.32
CA MET A 58 22.36 7.79 1.45
C MET A 58 23.02 9.14 1.77
N ASP A 59 24.34 9.24 1.65
CA ASP A 59 25.04 10.51 1.84
C ASP A 59 24.59 11.54 0.80
N TRP A 60 24.35 11.12 -0.46
CA TRP A 60 23.76 11.97 -1.50
C TRP A 60 22.30 12.36 -1.21
N VAL A 61 21.46 11.40 -0.81
CA VAL A 61 20.04 11.66 -0.47
C VAL A 61 19.92 12.62 0.71
N LEU A 62 20.70 12.42 1.77
CA LEU A 62 20.71 13.30 2.94
C LEU A 62 21.27 14.68 2.59
N GLY A 63 22.30 14.73 1.73
CA GLY A 63 22.82 15.98 1.18
C GLY A 63 21.78 16.80 0.42
N LEU A 64 20.93 16.15 -0.39
CA LEU A 64 19.81 16.82 -1.07
C LEU A 64 18.78 17.42 -0.11
N HIS A 65 18.69 16.90 1.11
CA HIS A 65 17.80 17.41 2.15
C HIS A 65 18.48 18.40 3.09
N MET A 66 19.76 18.74 2.85
CA MET A 66 20.57 19.58 3.74
C MET A 66 20.64 19.01 5.16
N ILE A 67 20.63 17.67 5.29
CA ILE A 67 20.69 16.94 6.55
C ILE A 67 22.06 16.33 6.71
N GLU A 68 22.69 16.58 7.87
CA GLU A 68 23.91 15.89 8.30
C GLU A 68 23.60 15.04 9.54
N ILE A 69 23.67 13.72 9.38
CA ILE A 69 23.47 12.76 10.47
C ILE A 69 24.63 11.78 10.47
N SER A 70 25.17 11.50 11.65
CA SER A 70 26.14 10.41 11.83
C SER A 70 25.38 9.08 11.99
N TYR A 71 25.44 8.21 10.98
CA TYR A 71 24.86 6.87 11.02
C TYR A 71 25.83 5.87 10.38
N THR A 72 25.70 4.60 10.78
CA THR A 72 26.50 3.50 10.24
C THR A 72 25.57 2.50 9.56
N ILE A 73 25.94 2.07 8.36
CA ILE A 73 25.24 0.99 7.66
C ILE A 73 25.86 -0.32 8.10
N ASN A 74 25.06 -1.15 8.76
CA ASN A 74 25.48 -2.47 9.20
C ASN A 74 25.75 -3.40 8.01
N PRO A 75 26.61 -4.42 8.17
CA PRO A 75 26.84 -5.42 7.14
C PRO A 75 25.55 -6.13 6.72
N PHE A 76 25.53 -6.62 5.48
CA PHE A 76 24.41 -7.40 4.97
C PHE A 76 24.15 -8.64 5.84
N SER A 77 22.92 -8.80 6.30
CA SER A 77 22.46 -9.97 7.05
C SER A 77 21.23 -10.54 6.36
N PHE A 78 21.29 -11.83 5.99
CA PHE A 78 20.18 -12.53 5.35
C PHE A 78 18.89 -12.50 6.18
N GLY A 79 19.01 -12.59 7.51
CA GLY A 79 17.86 -12.52 8.41
C GLY A 79 17.15 -11.16 8.34
N ASN A 80 17.92 -10.08 8.43
CA ASN A 80 17.38 -8.72 8.32
C ASN A 80 16.83 -8.43 6.92
N ALA A 81 17.51 -8.94 5.88
CA ALA A 81 17.10 -8.78 4.50
C ALA A 81 15.73 -9.43 4.23
N PHE A 82 15.57 -10.68 4.65
CA PHE A 82 14.30 -11.39 4.52
C PHE A 82 13.19 -10.69 5.31
N MET A 83 13.47 -10.30 6.55
CA MET A 83 12.50 -9.61 7.41
C MET A 83 12.05 -8.27 6.81
N LEU A 84 12.98 -7.49 6.24
CA LEU A 84 12.67 -6.22 5.58
C LEU A 84 11.71 -6.41 4.40
N LEU A 85 11.96 -7.41 3.55
CA LEU A 85 11.11 -7.69 2.38
C LEU A 85 9.71 -8.15 2.79
N VAL A 86 9.62 -9.08 3.75
CA VAL A 86 8.32 -9.58 4.23
C VAL A 86 7.54 -8.45 4.89
N LEU A 87 8.18 -7.67 5.76
CA LEU A 87 7.52 -6.59 6.48
C LEU A 87 7.00 -5.52 5.53
N THR A 88 7.82 -5.08 4.59
CA THR A 88 7.45 -4.05 3.61
C THR A 88 6.37 -4.55 2.65
N PHE A 89 6.42 -5.81 2.23
CA PHE A 89 5.35 -6.41 1.43
C PHE A 89 4.02 -6.42 2.20
N VAL A 90 4.01 -6.87 3.46
CA VAL A 90 2.80 -6.94 4.29
C VAL A 90 2.22 -5.54 4.54
N ILE A 91 3.06 -4.57 4.90
CA ILE A 91 2.62 -3.18 5.12
C ILE A 91 2.10 -2.57 3.82
N GLY A 92 2.80 -2.75 2.71
CA GLY A 92 2.37 -2.25 1.39
C GLY A 92 1.04 -2.88 0.96
N TYR A 93 0.87 -4.18 1.17
CA TYR A 93 -0.38 -4.87 0.86
C TYR A 93 -1.55 -4.38 1.71
N ALA A 94 -1.35 -4.28 3.03
CA ALA A 94 -2.38 -3.75 3.93
C ALA A 94 -2.74 -2.30 3.57
N GLY A 95 -1.74 -1.47 3.28
CA GLY A 95 -1.94 -0.08 2.86
C GLY A 95 -2.70 0.05 1.55
N GLY A 96 -2.36 -0.75 0.54
CA GLY A 96 -3.06 -0.75 -0.75
C GLY A 96 -4.51 -1.23 -0.64
N TRP A 97 -4.76 -2.25 0.19
CA TRP A 97 -6.11 -2.72 0.49
C TRP A 97 -6.95 -1.65 1.19
N LEU A 98 -6.41 -1.03 2.25
CA LEU A 98 -7.08 0.05 2.99
C LEU A 98 -7.37 1.27 2.12
N LEU A 99 -6.43 1.64 1.25
CA LEU A 99 -6.60 2.76 0.32
C LEU A 99 -7.73 2.47 -0.67
N SER A 100 -7.79 1.26 -1.22
CA SER A 100 -8.87 0.85 -2.12
C SER A 100 -10.24 0.93 -1.42
N GLU A 101 -10.32 0.46 -0.17
CA GLU A 101 -11.57 0.53 0.60
C GLU A 101 -11.98 1.97 0.90
N LEU A 102 -11.02 2.83 1.25
CA LEU A 102 -11.26 4.26 1.47
C LEU A 102 -11.77 4.94 0.20
N ILE A 103 -11.26 4.57 -0.98
CA ILE A 103 -11.71 5.09 -2.27
C ILE A 103 -13.15 4.67 -2.58
N LYS A 104 -13.53 3.43 -2.28
CA LYS A 104 -14.92 2.98 -2.45
C LYS A 104 -15.88 3.74 -1.54
N ILE A 105 -15.49 3.91 -0.28
CA ILE A 105 -16.25 4.69 0.71
C ILE A 105 -16.43 6.14 0.23
N SER A 106 -15.37 6.77 -0.29
CA SER A 106 -15.44 8.16 -0.77
C SER A 106 -16.33 8.33 -2.00
N ARG A 107 -16.52 7.27 -2.80
CA ARG A 107 -17.39 7.22 -3.97
C ARG A 107 -18.85 6.86 -3.65
N GLY A 108 -19.16 6.49 -2.41
CA GLY A 108 -20.51 6.10 -1.99
C GLY A 108 -20.97 4.74 -2.54
N GLU A 109 -20.04 3.93 -3.05
CA GLU A 109 -20.27 2.56 -3.51
C GLU A 109 -20.25 1.64 -2.27
N LYS A 110 -21.42 1.22 -1.78
CA LYS A 110 -21.58 0.30 -0.63
C LYS A 110 -22.21 -1.02 -1.04
#